data_AF-A0A7X6XQS8-F1
#
_entry.id   AF-A0A7X6XQS8-F1
#
_cell.length_a   1.000
_cell.length_b   1.000
_cell.length_c   1.000
_cell.angle_alpha   90.00
_cell.angle_beta   90.00
_cell.angle_gamma   90.00
#
_symmetry.space_group_name_H-M   'P 1'
#
loop_
_entity.id
_entity.type
_entity.pdbx_description
1 polymer ?
#
loop_
_entity_poly.entity_id
_entity_poly.type
_entity_poly.pdbx_seq_one_letter_code
_entity_poly.pdbx_strand_id
1 'polypeptide(L)'
;MDLIVTTRRQVLAQDEGGHACWQVVERSEMLPAARTALLICDVWDRHWSRGAAERVEAMVPRMNRVATALRAQGVRIIHAPSDTLAFYEGTPARRRMQELPRVPPPSPRDLPDPPLPVDASDQGSDTGETEPYQAWTRQHPGLEIDHDRDGISDQGEEIYSFLAGQGIDTLLFMGVHTNMCVLGRSFGIKQMVRWGVRTLLIRDLTDAMYNPARPPYVSHAEGTRLVVEYIEKFWAPTIHSAELLGGARDVGAGDR
;
A
#
# COMPACT_ATOMS: atom_id res chain seq x y z
N MET A 1 6.22 -19.87 8.39
CA MET A 1 7.22 -19.59 7.35
C MET A 1 7.57 -18.12 7.45
N ASP A 2 8.81 -17.75 7.18
CA ASP A 2 9.25 -16.36 7.24
C ASP A 2 9.45 -15.81 5.82
N LEU A 3 9.07 -14.56 5.61
CA LEU A 3 9.25 -13.87 4.34
C LEU A 3 10.66 -13.28 4.32
N ILE A 4 11.44 -13.54 3.28
CA ILE A 4 12.72 -12.87 3.07
C ILE A 4 12.48 -11.77 2.03
N VAL A 5 12.71 -10.52 2.42
CA VAL A 5 12.48 -9.34 1.58
C VAL A 5 13.68 -8.41 1.60
N THR A 6 13.84 -7.61 0.55
CA THR A 6 14.83 -6.53 0.49
C THR A 6 14.11 -5.20 0.63
N THR A 7 14.20 -4.61 1.81
CA THR A 7 13.62 -3.30 2.06
C THR A 7 14.47 -2.22 1.42
N ARG A 8 13.83 -1.26 0.74
CA ARG A 8 14.45 -0.08 0.16
C ARG A 8 13.99 1.17 0.92
N ARG A 9 14.94 2.03 1.30
CA ARG A 9 14.70 3.37 1.84
C ARG A 9 15.57 4.39 1.14
N GLN A 10 15.26 5.68 1.32
CA GLN A 10 16.13 6.77 0.93
C GLN A 10 16.50 7.60 2.14
N VAL A 11 17.79 7.86 2.32
CA VAL A 11 18.32 8.65 3.44
C VAL A 11 19.03 9.88 2.91
N LEU A 12 18.85 11.02 3.58
CA LEU A 12 19.56 12.25 3.24
C LEU A 12 21.01 12.11 3.69
N ALA A 13 21.94 12.31 2.76
CA ALA A 13 23.38 12.21 2.97
C ALA A 13 24.12 13.31 2.20
N GLN A 14 25.44 13.32 2.31
CA GLN A 14 26.32 14.14 1.48
C GLN A 14 27.11 13.25 0.53
N ASP A 15 27.28 13.68 -0.72
CA ASP A 15 28.20 13.05 -1.67
C ASP A 15 29.67 13.36 -1.34
N GLU A 16 30.63 12.83 -2.10
CA GLU A 16 32.06 13.08 -1.91
C GLU A 16 32.43 14.58 -1.98
N GLY A 17 31.62 15.39 -2.69
CA GLY A 17 31.78 16.83 -2.82
C GLY A 17 31.06 17.65 -1.75
N GLY A 18 30.35 17.02 -0.81
CA GLY A 18 29.59 17.69 0.25
C GLY A 18 28.18 18.15 -0.17
N HIS A 19 27.70 17.81 -1.37
CA HIS A 19 26.34 18.16 -1.79
C HIS A 19 25.30 17.23 -1.17
N ALA A 20 24.16 17.80 -0.77
CA ALA A 20 23.05 17.01 -0.26
C ALA A 20 22.49 16.09 -1.35
N CYS A 21 22.40 14.79 -1.07
CA CYS A 21 21.83 13.79 -1.96
C CYS A 21 20.96 12.79 -1.18
N TRP A 22 20.01 12.18 -1.88
CA TRP A 22 19.24 11.05 -1.36
C TRP A 22 19.93 9.76 -1.77
N GLN A 23 20.40 8.98 -0.80
CA GLN A 23 21.04 7.69 -1.03
C GLN A 23 20.03 6.57 -0.82
N VAL A 24 19.96 5.66 -1.80
CA VAL A 24 19.16 4.44 -1.68
C VAL A 24 19.90 3.47 -0.76
N VAL A 25 19.20 2.99 0.26
CA VAL A 25 19.68 1.99 1.20
C VAL A 25 18.79 0.76 1.10
N GLU A 26 19.41 -0.38 0.82
CA GLU A 26 18.72 -1.66 0.76
C GLU A 26 19.15 -2.57 1.92
N ARG A 27 18.21 -3.29 2.52
CA ARG A 27 18.47 -4.24 3.61
C ARG A 27 17.66 -5.51 3.42
N SER A 28 18.35 -6.65 3.47
CA SER A 28 17.68 -7.94 3.55
C SER A 28 17.09 -8.10 4.94
N GLU A 29 15.81 -8.41 5.02
CA GLU A 29 15.06 -8.55 6.26
C GLU A 29 14.22 -9.82 6.22
N MET A 30 14.02 -10.40 7.40
CA MET A 30 13.14 -11.55 7.61
C MET A 30 11.89 -11.07 8.33
N LEU A 31 10.72 -11.27 7.73
CA LEU A 31 9.43 -10.92 8.30
C LEU A 31 8.70 -12.20 8.74
N PRO A 32 8.42 -12.40 10.03
CA PRO A 32 7.64 -13.55 10.48
C PRO A 32 6.21 -13.46 9.93
N ALA A 33 5.77 -14.45 9.14
CA ALA A 33 4.44 -14.40 8.53
C ALA A 33 3.32 -14.30 9.56
N ALA A 34 3.47 -14.96 10.71
CA ALA A 34 2.51 -14.92 11.81
C ALA A 34 2.35 -13.53 12.47
N ARG A 35 3.32 -12.63 12.27
CA ARG A 35 3.30 -11.24 12.79
C ARG A 35 3.12 -10.21 11.67
N THR A 36 2.78 -10.67 10.46
CA THR A 36 2.65 -9.84 9.26
C THR A 36 1.22 -9.88 8.73
N ALA A 37 0.71 -8.72 8.30
CA ALA A 37 -0.50 -8.61 7.50
C ALA A 37 -0.23 -7.91 6.16
N LEU A 38 -1.08 -8.17 5.18
CA LEU A 38 -1.19 -7.42 3.94
C LEU A 38 -2.49 -6.61 3.97
N LEU A 39 -2.40 -5.30 3.77
CA LEU A 39 -3.53 -4.41 3.54
C LEU A 39 -3.63 -4.08 2.05
N ILE A 40 -4.80 -4.35 1.47
CA ILE A 40 -5.17 -4.01 0.09
C ILE A 40 -6.04 -2.76 0.13
N CYS A 41 -5.45 -1.62 -0.21
CA CYS A 41 -6.07 -0.30 -0.10
C CYS A 41 -6.82 0.05 -1.38
N ASP A 42 -8.14 0.23 -1.28
CA ASP A 42 -8.94 0.96 -2.29
C ASP A 42 -8.77 0.44 -3.73
N VAL A 43 -8.54 -0.87 -3.89
CA VAL A 43 -8.54 -1.53 -5.21
C VAL A 43 -9.99 -1.85 -5.57
N TRP A 44 -10.70 -0.83 -6.05
CA TRP A 44 -12.13 -0.90 -6.34
C TRP A 44 -12.47 -1.56 -7.69
N ASP A 45 -13.74 -1.92 -7.88
CA ASP A 45 -14.27 -2.47 -9.13
C ASP A 45 -14.41 -1.45 -10.26
N ARG A 46 -14.46 -0.16 -9.94
CA ARG A 46 -14.60 0.95 -10.90
C ARG A 46 -13.89 2.19 -10.39
N HIS A 47 -13.58 3.09 -11.31
CA HIS A 47 -13.08 4.42 -10.99
C HIS A 47 -13.67 5.42 -12.00
N TRP A 48 -13.84 6.68 -11.58
CA TRP A 48 -14.44 7.71 -12.44
C TRP A 48 -13.52 8.13 -13.60
N SER A 49 -12.20 8.08 -13.37
CA SER A 49 -11.16 8.22 -14.40
C SER A 49 -10.86 6.88 -15.06
N ARG A 50 -10.98 6.81 -16.40
CA ARG A 50 -10.66 5.62 -17.20
C ARG A 50 -9.20 5.21 -17.04
N GLY A 51 -8.25 6.14 -17.11
CA GLY A 51 -6.82 5.83 -17.01
C GLY A 51 -6.48 5.16 -15.68
N ALA A 52 -7.03 5.65 -14.57
CA ALA A 52 -6.88 5.02 -13.27
C ALA A 52 -7.49 3.61 -13.23
N ALA A 53 -8.69 3.42 -13.80
CA ALA A 53 -9.32 2.09 -13.86
C ALA A 53 -8.47 1.08 -14.66
N GLU A 54 -7.94 1.48 -15.82
CA GLU A 54 -7.10 0.64 -16.69
C GLU A 54 -5.79 0.22 -15.98
N ARG A 55 -5.15 1.15 -15.26
CA ARG A 55 -3.93 0.84 -14.49
C ARG A 55 -4.19 -0.11 -13.32
N VAL A 56 -5.32 0.07 -12.62
CA VAL A 56 -5.75 -0.87 -11.58
C VAL A 56 -6.01 -2.26 -12.16
N GLU A 57 -6.80 -2.36 -13.22
CA GLU A 57 -7.12 -3.64 -13.89
C GLU A 57 -5.85 -4.41 -14.26
N ALA A 58 -4.84 -3.71 -14.81
CA ALA A 58 -3.56 -4.32 -15.17
C ALA A 58 -2.78 -4.89 -13.97
N MET A 59 -2.91 -4.30 -12.77
CA MET A 59 -2.21 -4.76 -11.55
C MET A 59 -2.93 -5.90 -10.82
N VAL A 60 -4.27 -5.97 -10.91
CA VAL A 60 -5.11 -6.89 -10.14
C VAL A 60 -4.66 -8.35 -10.20
N PRO A 61 -4.33 -8.95 -11.37
CA PRO A 61 -3.89 -10.34 -11.42
C PRO A 61 -2.61 -10.60 -10.60
N ARG A 62 -1.69 -9.64 -10.57
CA ARG A 62 -0.45 -9.75 -9.78
C ARG A 62 -0.71 -9.53 -8.29
N MET A 63 -1.54 -8.55 -7.95
CA MET A 63 -2.01 -8.33 -6.57
C MET A 63 -2.68 -9.59 -6.00
N ASN A 64 -3.58 -10.24 -6.75
CA ASN A 64 -4.25 -11.45 -6.28
C ASN A 64 -3.26 -12.61 -6.06
N ARG A 65 -2.26 -12.76 -6.94
CA ARG A 65 -1.18 -13.76 -6.74
C ARG A 65 -0.39 -13.50 -5.47
N VAL A 66 -0.06 -12.24 -5.17
CA VAL A 66 0.65 -11.87 -3.94
C VAL A 66 -0.20 -12.17 -2.71
N ALA A 67 -1.47 -11.75 -2.70
CA ALA A 67 -2.40 -12.03 -1.61
C ALA A 67 -2.52 -13.55 -1.37
N THR A 68 -2.64 -14.33 -2.44
CA THR A 68 -2.70 -15.81 -2.38
C THR A 68 -1.42 -16.40 -1.81
N ALA A 69 -0.25 -15.98 -2.31
CA ALA A 69 1.04 -16.48 -1.85
C ALA A 69 1.31 -16.15 -0.37
N LEU A 70 0.96 -14.94 0.06
CA LEU A 70 1.07 -14.51 1.45
C LEU A 70 0.09 -15.27 2.35
N ARG A 71 -1.16 -15.44 1.92
CA ARG A 71 -2.17 -16.24 2.64
C ARG A 71 -1.71 -17.68 2.84
N ALA A 72 -1.09 -18.30 1.83
CA ALA A 72 -0.52 -19.65 1.92
C ALA A 72 0.62 -19.76 2.95
N GLN A 73 1.34 -18.66 3.21
CA GLN A 73 2.43 -18.60 4.18
C GLN A 73 1.97 -18.24 5.60
N GLY A 74 0.67 -17.95 5.78
CA GLY A 74 0.06 -17.63 7.06
C GLY A 74 -0.05 -16.13 7.37
N VAL A 75 0.23 -15.26 6.39
CA VAL A 75 0.00 -13.82 6.51
C VAL A 75 -1.50 -13.52 6.49
N ARG A 76 -1.95 -12.60 7.34
CA ARG A 76 -3.35 -12.14 7.34
C ARG A 76 -3.59 -11.13 6.22
N ILE A 77 -4.70 -11.27 5.49
CA ILE A 77 -5.09 -10.30 4.45
C ILE A 77 -6.20 -9.42 4.99
N ILE A 78 -6.08 -8.11 4.77
CA ILE A 78 -7.05 -7.09 5.12
C ILE A 78 -7.42 -6.37 3.84
N HIS A 79 -8.69 -6.41 3.49
CA HIS A 79 -9.26 -5.67 2.37
C HIS A 79 -9.84 -4.35 2.91
N ALA A 80 -9.38 -3.23 2.37
CA ALA A 80 -9.85 -1.91 2.77
C ALA A 80 -10.44 -1.15 1.56
N PRO A 81 -11.64 -1.55 1.07
CA PRO A 81 -12.31 -0.87 -0.04
C PRO A 81 -13.16 0.27 0.51
N SER A 82 -12.58 1.45 0.68
CA SER A 82 -13.23 2.59 1.32
C SER A 82 -14.53 2.97 0.63
N ASP A 83 -15.48 3.44 1.44
CA ASP A 83 -16.79 3.93 0.98
C ASP A 83 -17.68 2.84 0.34
N THR A 84 -17.29 1.55 0.49
CA THR A 84 -18.04 0.39 -0.04
C THR A 84 -18.46 -0.63 1.02
N LEU A 85 -18.23 -0.36 2.31
CA LEU A 85 -18.50 -1.35 3.37
C LEU A 85 -19.93 -1.86 3.42
N ALA A 86 -20.92 -1.08 2.95
CA ALA A 86 -22.32 -1.51 2.84
C ALA A 86 -22.47 -2.76 1.94
N PHE A 87 -21.65 -2.91 0.90
CA PHE A 87 -21.65 -4.11 0.05
C PHE A 87 -21.24 -5.37 0.82
N TYR A 88 -20.45 -5.22 1.88
CA TYR A 88 -19.88 -6.32 2.66
C TYR A 88 -20.61 -6.58 3.97
N GLU A 89 -21.74 -5.92 4.20
CA GLU A 89 -22.53 -6.08 5.41
C GLU A 89 -22.93 -7.54 5.62
N GLY A 90 -22.75 -8.04 6.85
CA GLY A 90 -23.09 -9.42 7.21
C GLY A 90 -22.13 -10.50 6.70
N THR A 91 -21.14 -10.17 5.85
CA THR A 91 -20.13 -11.14 5.43
C THR A 91 -19.23 -11.55 6.60
N PRO A 92 -18.72 -12.80 6.65
CA PRO A 92 -17.82 -13.24 7.72
C PRO A 92 -16.58 -12.36 7.85
N ALA A 93 -16.03 -11.88 6.73
CA ALA A 93 -14.83 -11.03 6.71
C ALA A 93 -15.08 -9.62 7.27
N ARG A 94 -16.26 -9.04 7.05
CA ARG A 94 -16.66 -7.77 7.67
C ARG A 94 -16.95 -7.97 9.17
N ARG A 95 -17.73 -8.99 9.53
CA ARG A 95 -18.06 -9.31 10.93
C ARG A 95 -16.82 -9.56 11.77
N ARG A 96 -15.83 -10.26 11.22
CA ARG A 96 -14.53 -10.49 11.85
C ARG A 96 -13.87 -9.19 12.32
N MET A 97 -14.01 -8.09 11.58
CA MET A 97 -13.44 -6.80 11.99
C MET A 97 -14.32 -6.06 13.02
N GLN A 98 -15.64 -6.21 12.93
CA GLN A 98 -16.62 -5.54 13.80
C GLN A 98 -16.71 -6.17 15.20
N GLU A 99 -16.56 -7.49 15.28
CA GLU A 99 -16.75 -8.28 16.51
C GLU A 99 -15.48 -8.35 17.38
N LEU A 100 -14.35 -7.81 16.90
CA LEU A 100 -13.12 -7.77 17.67
C LEU A 100 -13.26 -6.85 18.89
N PRO A 101 -12.68 -7.24 20.04
CA PRO A 101 -12.45 -6.31 21.13
C PRO A 101 -11.68 -5.09 20.62
N ARG A 102 -12.21 -3.90 20.92
CA ARG A 102 -11.54 -2.64 20.56
C ARG A 102 -10.27 -2.47 21.37
N VAL A 103 -9.16 -2.25 20.67
CA VAL A 103 -7.89 -1.89 21.29
C VAL A 103 -7.61 -0.43 20.95
N PRO A 104 -7.52 0.47 21.94
CA PRO A 104 -7.23 1.87 21.66
C PRO A 104 -5.81 1.97 21.07
N PRO A 105 -5.63 2.68 19.94
CA PRO A 105 -4.30 2.96 19.43
C PRO A 105 -3.54 3.89 20.38
N PRO A 106 -2.20 3.87 20.38
CA PRO A 106 -1.42 4.84 21.13
C PRO A 106 -1.65 6.25 20.58
N SER A 107 -1.29 7.26 21.37
CA SER A 107 -1.27 8.63 20.90
C SER A 107 -0.41 8.72 19.62
N PRO A 108 -0.93 9.30 18.52
CA PRO A 108 -0.19 9.44 17.29
C PRO A 108 1.11 10.22 17.51
N ARG A 109 2.23 9.70 17.00
CA ARG A 109 3.51 10.43 16.99
C ARG A 109 3.42 11.65 16.07
N ASP A 110 3.99 12.76 16.50
CA ASP A 110 4.19 13.92 15.63
C ASP A 110 5.41 13.66 14.74
N LEU A 111 5.18 13.56 13.44
CA LEU A 111 6.19 13.23 12.43
C LEU A 111 6.10 14.25 11.29
N PRO A 112 7.25 14.72 10.75
CA PRO A 112 7.24 15.62 9.60
C PRO A 112 6.42 15.06 8.44
N ASP A 113 5.64 15.92 7.81
CA ASP A 113 4.83 15.58 6.64
C ASP A 113 5.15 16.57 5.49
N PRO A 114 6.28 16.39 4.80
CA PRO A 114 6.68 17.29 3.71
C PRO A 114 5.67 17.26 2.56
N PRO A 115 5.62 18.30 1.71
CA PRO A 115 4.75 18.31 0.53
C PRO A 115 4.97 17.12 -0.39
N LEU A 116 3.89 16.67 -1.03
CA LEU A 116 3.94 15.62 -2.05
C LEU A 116 4.75 16.08 -3.27
N PRO A 117 5.44 15.16 -3.96
CA PRO A 117 6.28 15.50 -5.12
C PRO A 117 5.50 15.67 -6.43
N VAL A 118 4.17 15.54 -6.39
CA VAL A 118 3.25 15.66 -7.53
C VAL A 118 2.06 16.55 -7.16
N ASP A 119 1.57 17.29 -8.13
CA ASP A 119 0.30 18.01 -8.03
C ASP A 119 -0.86 17.08 -8.41
N ALA A 120 -1.71 16.78 -7.42
CA ALA A 120 -2.92 15.96 -7.56
C ALA A 120 -4.21 16.77 -7.34
N SER A 121 -4.13 18.10 -7.44
CA SER A 121 -5.25 19.02 -7.19
C SER A 121 -6.42 18.85 -8.17
N ASP A 122 -6.15 18.32 -9.37
CA ASP A 122 -7.14 18.01 -10.40
C ASP A 122 -7.71 16.58 -10.28
N GLN A 123 -7.33 15.86 -9.22
CA GLN A 123 -7.67 14.46 -9.00
C GLN A 123 -7.16 13.52 -10.11
N GLY A 124 -6.09 13.91 -10.82
CA GLY A 124 -5.21 12.99 -11.53
C GLY A 124 -5.82 12.22 -12.70
N SER A 125 -6.92 12.68 -13.30
CA SER A 125 -7.38 12.06 -14.55
C SER A 125 -6.48 12.44 -15.71
N ASP A 126 -5.92 11.44 -16.38
CA ASP A 126 -5.07 11.57 -17.56
C ASP A 126 -5.79 11.18 -18.87
N THR A 127 -7.10 10.92 -18.79
CA THR A 127 -7.95 10.48 -19.92
C THR A 127 -9.04 11.47 -20.33
N GLY A 128 -9.04 12.67 -19.75
CA GLY A 128 -9.87 13.81 -20.18
C GLY A 128 -11.18 14.01 -19.41
N GLU A 129 -11.50 13.15 -18.45
CA GLU A 129 -12.61 13.35 -17.51
C GLU A 129 -12.32 14.53 -16.57
N THR A 130 -13.30 15.42 -16.39
CA THR A 130 -13.14 16.67 -15.63
C THR A 130 -13.90 16.70 -14.32
N GLU A 131 -14.94 15.89 -14.16
CA GLU A 131 -15.83 15.91 -13.01
C GLU A 131 -15.74 14.58 -12.24
N PRO A 132 -15.24 14.57 -11.00
CA PRO A 132 -15.18 13.37 -10.18
C PRO A 132 -16.58 12.93 -9.74
N TYR A 133 -16.76 11.62 -9.55
CA TYR A 133 -17.94 11.07 -8.90
C TYR A 133 -17.60 9.74 -8.24
N GLN A 134 -18.43 9.28 -7.31
CA GLN A 134 -18.27 7.96 -6.72
C GLN A 134 -18.72 6.88 -7.71
N ALA A 135 -17.76 6.24 -8.38
CA ALA A 135 -18.02 5.20 -9.38
C ALA A 135 -18.01 3.78 -8.80
N TRP A 136 -17.23 3.57 -7.73
CA TRP A 136 -16.99 2.26 -7.13
C TRP A 136 -18.15 1.79 -6.26
N THR A 137 -18.36 0.48 -6.25
CA THR A 137 -19.40 -0.17 -5.44
C THR A 137 -18.85 -1.23 -4.48
N ARG A 138 -17.65 -1.75 -4.76
CA ARG A 138 -16.98 -2.80 -3.99
C ARG A 138 -15.49 -2.89 -4.34
N GLN A 139 -14.75 -3.78 -3.69
CA GLN A 139 -13.44 -4.23 -4.14
C GLN A 139 -13.53 -4.87 -5.54
N HIS A 140 -12.45 -4.71 -6.31
CA HIS A 140 -12.28 -5.35 -7.59
C HIS A 140 -12.50 -6.87 -7.50
N PRO A 141 -13.39 -7.46 -8.33
CA PRO A 141 -13.74 -8.88 -8.24
C PRO A 141 -12.60 -9.84 -8.57
N GLY A 142 -11.54 -9.35 -9.22
CA GLY A 142 -10.31 -10.11 -9.45
C GLY A 142 -9.43 -10.31 -8.21
N LEU A 143 -9.77 -9.68 -7.08
CA LEU A 143 -9.14 -9.91 -5.78
C LEU A 143 -10.02 -10.81 -4.92
N GLU A 144 -9.55 -12.03 -4.69
CA GLU A 144 -10.26 -13.02 -3.89
C GLU A 144 -10.23 -12.66 -2.40
N ILE A 145 -11.42 -12.69 -1.79
CA ILE A 145 -11.61 -12.52 -0.35
C ILE A 145 -11.89 -13.89 0.25
N ASP A 146 -10.99 -14.40 1.09
CA ASP A 146 -11.21 -15.61 1.87
C ASP A 146 -12.03 -15.26 3.11
N HIS A 147 -13.34 -15.53 3.06
CA HIS A 147 -14.25 -15.21 4.16
C HIS A 147 -13.92 -15.94 5.48
N ASP A 148 -13.18 -17.05 5.44
CA ASP A 148 -12.78 -17.79 6.63
C ASP A 148 -11.52 -17.20 7.30
N ARG A 149 -10.73 -16.40 6.57
CA ARG A 149 -9.41 -15.93 7.03
C ARG A 149 -9.20 -14.42 7.03
N ASP A 150 -9.80 -13.70 6.08
CA ASP A 150 -9.44 -12.31 5.76
C ASP A 150 -10.32 -11.28 6.51
N GLY A 151 -9.83 -10.07 6.71
CA GLY A 151 -10.61 -8.96 7.28
C GLY A 151 -11.12 -8.00 6.20
N ILE A 152 -12.28 -7.37 6.40
CA ILE A 152 -12.73 -6.23 5.58
C ILE A 152 -13.03 -5.04 6.49
N SER A 153 -12.34 -3.91 6.30
CA SER A 153 -12.64 -2.64 6.96
C SER A 153 -11.92 -1.48 6.25
N ASP A 154 -12.55 -0.31 6.23
CA ASP A 154 -11.93 0.97 5.84
C ASP A 154 -11.75 1.92 7.05
N GLN A 155 -11.80 1.38 8.27
CA GLN A 155 -11.66 2.13 9.52
C GLN A 155 -10.34 1.81 10.19
N GLY A 156 -9.48 2.82 10.36
CA GLY A 156 -8.17 2.69 10.99
C GLY A 156 -8.18 2.01 12.35
N GLU A 157 -9.14 2.34 13.23
CA GLU A 157 -9.22 1.75 14.57
C GLU A 157 -9.63 0.27 14.57
N GLU A 158 -10.48 -0.15 13.62
CA GLU A 158 -10.81 -1.57 13.44
C GLU A 158 -9.60 -2.36 12.97
N ILE A 159 -8.89 -1.80 11.98
CA ILE A 159 -7.66 -2.38 11.46
C ILE A 159 -6.62 -2.47 12.58
N TYR A 160 -6.40 -1.40 13.34
CA TYR A 160 -5.47 -1.42 14.47
C TYR A 160 -5.86 -2.47 15.52
N SER A 161 -7.14 -2.56 15.88
CA SER A 161 -7.64 -3.57 16.83
C SER A 161 -7.40 -5.00 16.32
N PHE A 162 -7.59 -5.24 15.03
CA PHE A 162 -7.28 -6.52 14.40
C PHE A 162 -5.79 -6.85 14.45
N LEU A 163 -4.92 -5.90 14.11
CA LEU A 163 -3.47 -6.11 14.17
C LEU A 163 -3.03 -6.44 15.61
N ALA A 164 -3.46 -5.63 16.58
CA ALA A 164 -3.13 -5.83 17.99
C ALA A 164 -3.66 -7.16 18.55
N GLY A 165 -4.92 -7.50 18.26
CA GLY A 165 -5.55 -8.73 18.72
C GLY A 165 -4.95 -10.00 18.11
N GLN A 166 -4.30 -9.89 16.95
CA GLN A 166 -3.61 -11.01 16.29
C GLN A 166 -2.09 -11.03 16.55
N GLY A 167 -1.55 -10.08 17.33
CA GLY A 167 -0.10 -9.97 17.57
C GLY A 167 0.69 -9.60 16.30
N ILE A 168 0.06 -8.91 15.36
CA ILE A 168 0.66 -8.44 14.10
C ILE A 168 1.29 -7.08 14.35
N ASP A 169 2.56 -6.94 13.99
CA ASP A 169 3.32 -5.69 14.13
C ASP A 169 3.78 -5.10 12.80
N THR A 170 3.71 -5.89 11.73
CA THR A 170 4.19 -5.54 10.40
C THR A 170 3.03 -5.53 9.42
N LEU A 171 2.80 -4.40 8.77
CA LEU A 171 1.74 -4.20 7.79
C LEU A 171 2.33 -3.86 6.43
N LEU A 172 2.14 -4.77 5.47
CA LEU A 172 2.46 -4.56 4.06
C LEU A 172 1.28 -3.85 3.38
N PHE A 173 1.56 -2.87 2.53
CA PHE A 173 0.54 -2.17 1.74
C PHE A 173 0.70 -2.46 0.26
N MET A 174 -0.42 -2.67 -0.42
CA MET A 174 -0.56 -2.48 -1.86
C MET A 174 -1.91 -1.83 -2.15
N GLY A 175 -2.09 -1.32 -3.36
CA GLY A 175 -3.35 -0.70 -3.79
C GLY A 175 -3.19 0.77 -4.19
N VAL A 176 -4.29 1.51 -4.24
CA VAL A 176 -4.35 2.84 -4.88
C VAL A 176 -5.16 3.82 -4.03
N HIS A 177 -5.06 5.14 -4.20
CA HIS A 177 -3.98 5.85 -4.88
C HIS A 177 -2.84 6.14 -3.89
N THR A 178 -1.59 5.96 -4.34
CA THR A 178 -0.36 5.97 -3.53
C THR A 178 -0.22 7.24 -2.69
N ASN A 179 -0.43 8.41 -3.31
CA ASN A 179 -0.31 9.73 -2.69
C ASN A 179 -1.59 10.19 -1.96
N MET A 180 -2.69 9.43 -2.05
CA MET A 180 -3.96 9.75 -1.40
C MET A 180 -4.32 8.66 -0.39
N CYS A 181 -5.10 7.66 -0.79
CA CYS A 181 -5.68 6.71 0.15
C CYS A 181 -4.64 5.86 0.87
N VAL A 182 -3.64 5.37 0.13
CA VAL A 182 -2.55 4.55 0.68
C VAL A 182 -1.77 5.31 1.75
N LEU A 183 -1.55 6.61 1.57
CA LEU A 183 -0.88 7.46 2.56
C LEU A 183 -1.83 7.93 3.68
N GLY A 184 -3.02 8.40 3.32
CA GLY A 184 -3.78 9.40 4.08
C GLY A 184 -5.12 8.95 4.64
N ARG A 185 -5.65 7.77 4.28
CA ARG A 185 -6.83 7.22 4.99
C ARG A 185 -6.51 7.01 6.47
N SER A 186 -7.55 6.86 7.29
CA SER A 186 -7.38 6.54 8.72
C SER A 186 -6.60 5.23 8.96
N PHE A 187 -6.61 4.33 7.98
CA PHE A 187 -5.82 3.10 7.96
C PHE A 187 -4.53 3.19 7.11
N GLY A 188 -4.24 4.35 6.52
CA GLY A 188 -3.13 4.55 5.60
C GLY A 188 -1.75 4.54 6.30
N ILE A 189 -0.69 4.52 5.49
CA ILE A 189 0.70 4.43 5.94
C ILE A 189 1.00 5.49 6.99
N LYS A 190 0.60 6.76 6.79
CA LYS A 190 0.90 7.84 7.74
C LYS A 190 0.33 7.55 9.12
N GLN A 191 -0.94 7.13 9.18
CA GLN A 191 -1.60 6.88 10.46
C GLN A 191 -1.04 5.63 11.15
N MET A 192 -0.81 4.54 10.40
CA MET A 192 -0.22 3.31 10.95
C MET A 192 1.18 3.56 11.51
N VAL A 193 2.03 4.29 10.77
CA VAL A 193 3.35 4.69 11.24
C VAL A 193 3.22 5.59 12.47
N ARG A 194 2.33 6.59 12.48
CA ARG A 194 2.12 7.42 13.67
C ARG A 194 1.69 6.62 14.90
N TRP A 195 0.92 5.54 14.72
CA TRP A 195 0.57 4.58 15.79
C TRP A 195 1.65 3.53 16.11
N GLY A 196 2.81 3.61 15.46
CA GLY A 196 3.94 2.72 15.76
C GLY A 196 3.88 1.35 15.10
N VAL A 197 2.92 1.12 14.19
CA VAL A 197 2.88 -0.09 13.36
C VAL A 197 4.02 -0.01 12.34
N ARG A 198 4.79 -1.09 12.20
CA ARG A 198 5.83 -1.17 11.17
C ARG A 198 5.15 -1.33 9.82
N THR A 199 5.36 -0.39 8.92
CA THR A 199 4.69 -0.39 7.62
C THR A 199 5.69 -0.51 6.48
N LEU A 200 5.35 -1.27 5.44
CA LEU A 200 6.10 -1.38 4.19
C LEU A 200 5.16 -1.25 2.99
N LEU A 201 5.58 -0.56 1.93
CA LEU A 201 4.83 -0.49 0.67
C LEU A 201 5.38 -1.49 -0.35
N ILE A 202 4.51 -2.22 -1.05
CA ILE A 202 4.86 -3.05 -2.20
C ILE A 202 4.90 -2.14 -3.43
N ARG A 203 6.09 -1.64 -3.77
CA ARG A 203 6.27 -0.48 -4.67
C ARG A 203 5.82 -0.67 -6.11
N ASP A 204 5.73 -1.91 -6.58
CA ASP A 204 5.29 -2.24 -7.93
C ASP A 204 3.79 -2.56 -8.03
N LEU A 205 3.07 -2.55 -6.90
CA LEU A 205 1.63 -2.83 -6.81
C LEU A 205 0.88 -1.62 -6.24
N THR A 206 1.13 -0.46 -6.81
CA THR A 206 0.48 0.80 -6.45
C THR A 206 0.45 1.75 -7.64
N ASP A 207 -0.49 2.69 -7.63
CA ASP A 207 -0.67 3.72 -8.67
C ASP A 207 -0.90 5.06 -7.97
N ALA A 208 -0.33 6.16 -8.47
CA ALA A 208 -0.57 7.48 -7.91
C ALA A 208 -1.75 8.19 -8.59
N MET A 209 -2.44 9.04 -7.83
CA MET A 209 -3.35 10.03 -8.39
C MET A 209 -2.50 11.16 -8.98
N TYR A 210 -2.25 11.10 -10.28
CA TYR A 210 -1.40 12.07 -10.97
C TYR A 210 -1.80 12.19 -12.44
N ASN A 211 -1.87 13.42 -12.93
CA ASN A 211 -2.05 13.73 -14.34
C ASN A 211 -0.72 14.29 -14.89
N PRO A 212 -0.10 13.69 -15.92
CA PRO A 212 1.13 14.19 -16.54
C PRO A 212 1.07 15.65 -17.03
N ALA A 213 -0.12 16.21 -17.26
CA ALA A 213 -0.31 17.62 -17.59
C ALA A 213 -0.19 18.57 -16.37
N ARG A 214 0.05 18.03 -15.17
CA ARG A 214 0.29 18.79 -13.93
C ARG A 214 1.76 18.68 -13.48
N PRO A 215 2.27 19.66 -12.71
CA PRO A 215 3.60 19.57 -12.12
C PRO A 215 3.83 18.21 -11.42
N PRO A 216 4.99 17.58 -11.62
CA PRO A 216 6.21 18.12 -12.20
C PRO A 216 6.37 17.87 -13.72
N TYR A 217 5.28 17.61 -14.45
CA TYR A 217 5.26 17.40 -15.92
C TYR A 217 6.11 16.21 -16.39
N VAL A 218 6.02 15.11 -15.65
CA VAL A 218 6.68 13.84 -15.98
C VAL A 218 5.64 12.82 -16.43
N SER A 219 6.07 11.66 -16.94
CA SER A 219 5.14 10.59 -17.26
C SER A 219 4.39 10.11 -16.02
N HIS A 220 3.22 9.48 -16.21
CA HIS A 220 2.43 8.94 -15.09
C HIS A 220 3.24 7.96 -14.22
N ALA A 221 3.97 7.07 -14.88
CA ALA A 221 4.84 6.10 -14.21
C ALA A 221 5.95 6.78 -13.40
N GLU A 222 6.54 7.85 -13.94
CA GLU A 222 7.55 8.64 -13.24
C GLU A 222 6.97 9.41 -12.05
N GLY A 223 5.76 9.97 -12.19
CA GLY A 223 5.04 10.59 -11.07
C GLY A 223 4.74 9.59 -9.95
N THR A 224 4.30 8.38 -10.29
CA THR A 224 4.12 7.29 -9.33
C THR A 224 5.43 6.92 -8.66
N ARG A 225 6.53 6.82 -9.42
CA ARG A 225 7.88 6.59 -8.89
C ARG A 225 8.27 7.67 -7.87
N LEU A 226 8.07 8.96 -8.18
CA LEU A 226 8.37 10.06 -7.26
C LEU A 226 7.60 9.94 -5.93
N VAL A 227 6.31 9.55 -5.97
CA VAL A 227 5.51 9.33 -4.76
C VAL A 227 6.02 8.14 -3.95
N VAL A 228 6.39 7.04 -4.60
CA VAL A 228 7.02 5.90 -3.93
C VAL A 228 8.31 6.34 -3.24
N GLU A 229 9.15 7.12 -3.90
CA GLU A 229 10.39 7.63 -3.30
C GLU A 229 10.14 8.62 -2.17
N TYR A 230 9.06 9.41 -2.23
CA TYR A 230 8.62 10.24 -1.12
C TYR A 230 8.30 9.37 0.11
N ILE A 231 7.61 8.24 -0.08
CA ILE A 231 7.34 7.28 1.01
C ILE A 231 8.64 6.71 1.58
N GLU A 232 9.58 6.32 0.72
CA GLU A 232 10.90 5.79 1.14
C GLU A 232 11.73 6.76 1.97
N LYS A 233 11.60 8.06 1.69
CA LYS A 233 12.30 9.14 2.40
C LYS A 233 11.69 9.43 3.76
N PHE A 234 10.36 9.50 3.84
CA PHE A 234 9.69 10.15 4.97
C PHE A 234 8.81 9.23 5.81
N TRP A 235 8.34 8.10 5.27
CA TRP A 235 7.27 7.33 5.90
C TRP A 235 7.61 5.86 6.16
N ALA A 236 8.01 5.11 5.14
CA ALA A 236 8.12 3.66 5.22
C ALA A 236 9.16 3.10 4.23
N PRO A 237 9.81 1.96 4.51
CA PRO A 237 10.53 1.22 3.49
C PRO A 237 9.57 0.68 2.42
N THR A 238 10.11 0.35 1.26
CA THR A 238 9.38 -0.38 0.22
C THR A 238 10.00 -1.76 -0.03
N ILE A 239 9.21 -2.68 -0.58
CA ILE A 239 9.64 -4.01 -1.05
C ILE A 239 9.08 -4.26 -2.45
N HIS A 240 9.62 -5.24 -3.18
CA HIS A 240 9.11 -5.62 -4.50
C HIS A 240 8.28 -6.90 -4.41
N SER A 241 7.14 -6.94 -5.08
CA SER A 241 6.24 -8.11 -5.01
C SER A 241 6.87 -9.41 -5.54
N ALA A 242 7.90 -9.32 -6.39
CA ALA A 242 8.63 -10.50 -6.90
C ALA A 242 9.26 -11.34 -5.76
N GLU A 243 9.69 -10.67 -4.68
CA GLU A 243 10.26 -11.33 -3.51
C GLU A 243 9.20 -12.12 -2.72
N LEU A 244 7.93 -11.73 -2.83
CA LEU A 244 6.79 -12.37 -2.15
C LEU A 244 6.21 -13.55 -2.94
N LEU A 245 6.52 -13.66 -4.23
CA LEU A 245 6.02 -14.69 -5.14
C LEU A 245 6.98 -15.87 -5.31
N GLY A 246 8.10 -15.92 -4.58
CA GLY A 246 9.02 -17.06 -4.59
C GLY A 246 9.93 -17.14 -5.82
N GLY A 247 10.25 -16.01 -6.46
CA GLY A 247 11.33 -15.98 -7.44
C GLY A 247 12.69 -16.08 -6.74
N ALA A 248 13.39 -17.20 -6.94
CA ALA A 248 14.82 -17.25 -6.70
C ALA A 248 15.47 -15.98 -7.28
N ARG A 249 16.33 -15.33 -6.51
CA ARG A 249 17.25 -14.35 -7.09
C ARG A 249 17.98 -15.10 -8.21
N ASP A 250 17.70 -14.75 -9.45
CA ASP A 250 18.67 -14.96 -10.50
C ASP A 250 19.81 -14.03 -10.12
N VAL A 251 20.79 -14.59 -9.40
CA VAL A 251 22.08 -13.96 -9.20
C VAL A 251 22.76 -14.07 -10.56
N GLY A 252 22.30 -13.21 -11.48
CA GLY A 252 22.90 -13.01 -12.78
C GLY A 252 24.36 -12.66 -12.56
N ALA A 253 25.19 -13.49 -13.17
CA ALA A 253 26.64 -13.42 -13.18
C ALA A 253 27.16 -11.99 -13.33
N GLY A 254 28.24 -11.71 -12.60
CA GLY A 254 28.98 -10.47 -12.79
C GLY A 254 29.42 -10.32 -14.24
N ASP A 255 29.11 -9.16 -14.82
CA ASP A 255 29.77 -8.71 -16.03
C ASP A 255 31.17 -8.20 -15.66
N ARG A 256 32.14 -8.91 -16.23
CA ARG A 256 33.47 -8.39 -16.55
C ARG A 256 33.38 -7.49 -17.77
#